data_AF-A0A521K171-F1
#
_entry.id   AF-A0A521K171-F1
#
_cell.length_a   1.000
_cell.length_b   1.000
_cell.length_c   1.000
_cell.angle_alpha   90.00
_cell.angle_beta   90.00
_cell.angle_gamma   90.00
#
_symmetry.space_group_name_H-M   'P 1'
#
loop_
_entity.id
_entity.type
_entity.pdbx_description
1 polymer ?
#
loop_
_entity_poly.entity_id
_entity_poly.type
_entity_poly.pdbx_seq_one_letter_code
_entity_poly.pdbx_strand_id
1 'polypeptide(L)'
;MDSPDSIQPVEIAVTYRFAQQHGWVVTAITGFLSAYFMEDARFRCCRQIHELESGVHLWLCEIVGAMPVPRLVKRLQADLPPSQMHLRPASEGAPARYLLDLPDPSAS
;
A
#
# COMPACT_ATOMS: atom_id res chain seq x y z
N MET A 1 22.27 -8.89 -4.09
CA MET A 1 22.01 -10.34 -4.02
C MET A 1 20.57 -10.50 -3.64
N ASP A 2 19.69 -10.68 -4.63
CA ASP A 2 18.29 -11.04 -4.39
C ASP A 2 18.26 -12.54 -4.05
N SER A 3 18.31 -12.85 -2.76
CA SER A 3 18.05 -14.21 -2.30
C SER A 3 16.57 -14.53 -2.53
N PRO A 4 16.22 -15.72 -3.05
CA PRO A 4 14.83 -16.10 -3.31
C PRO A 4 13.95 -16.05 -2.06
N ASP A 5 14.55 -16.10 -0.87
CA ASP A 5 13.90 -16.04 0.44
C ASP A 5 14.14 -14.71 1.19
N SER A 6 14.63 -13.67 0.51
CA SER A 6 14.83 -12.36 1.14
C SER A 6 13.48 -11.75 1.48
N ILE A 7 13.26 -11.49 2.77
CA ILE A 7 12.12 -10.74 3.27
C ILE A 7 12.44 -9.24 3.13
N GLN A 8 11.58 -8.51 2.43
CA GLN A 8 11.72 -7.08 2.20
C GLN A 8 10.50 -6.33 2.77
N PRO A 9 10.70 -5.27 3.56
CA PRO A 9 9.59 -4.42 4.02
C PRO A 9 9.10 -3.53 2.87
N VAL A 10 7.78 -3.34 2.81
CA VAL A 10 7.10 -2.44 1.88
C VAL A 10 5.93 -1.77 2.57
N GLU A 11 5.64 -0.53 2.19
CA GLU A 11 4.54 0.24 2.74
C GLU A 11 3.47 0.44 1.67
N ILE A 12 2.22 0.20 2.04
CA ILE A 12 1.04 0.66 1.30
C ILE A 12 0.45 1.79 2.13
N ALA A 13 0.10 2.92 1.53
CA ALA A 13 -0.37 4.08 2.27
C ALA A 13 -1.52 4.77 1.56
N VAL A 14 -2.38 5.47 2.30
CA VAL A 14 -3.35 6.43 1.76
C VAL A 14 -3.16 7.79 2.38
N THR A 15 -3.33 8.83 1.58
CA THR A 15 -3.29 10.21 2.07
C THR A 15 -4.48 10.53 2.96
N TYR A 16 -4.30 11.53 3.84
CA TYR A 16 -5.39 12.10 4.63
C TYR A 16 -6.58 12.53 3.76
N ARG A 17 -6.32 13.23 2.65
CA ARG A 17 -7.39 13.72 1.75
C ARG A 17 -8.21 12.59 1.14
N PHE A 18 -7.56 11.50 0.73
CA PHE A 18 -8.25 10.35 0.15
C PHE A 18 -9.10 9.63 1.20
N ALA A 19 -8.53 9.38 2.38
CA ALA A 19 -9.24 8.76 3.50
C ALA A 19 -10.40 9.64 4.01
N GLN A 20 -10.22 10.96 4.07
CA GLN A 20 -11.27 11.90 4.51
C GLN A 20 -12.44 11.93 3.53
N GLN A 21 -12.16 12.00 2.22
CA GLN A 21 -13.21 12.02 1.18
C GLN A 21 -13.95 10.68 1.09
N HIS A 22 -13.24 9.57 1.30
CA HIS A 22 -13.78 8.23 1.20
C HIS A 22 -13.48 7.42 2.47
N GLY A 23 -14.12 7.76 3.59
CA GLY A 23 -13.85 7.16 4.91
C GLY A 23 -13.83 5.62 4.98
N TRP A 24 -14.49 4.94 4.05
CA TRP A 24 -14.53 3.48 3.98
C TRP A 24 -13.25 2.85 3.39
N VAL A 25 -12.40 3.61 2.69
CA VAL A 25 -11.21 3.06 2.00
C VAL A 25 -10.22 2.43 2.97
N VAL A 26 -10.08 2.98 4.17
CA VAL A 26 -9.17 2.43 5.19
C VAL A 26 -9.61 1.02 5.57
N THR A 27 -10.91 0.82 5.82
CA THR A 27 -11.47 -0.50 6.15
C THR A 27 -11.36 -1.47 4.97
N ALA A 28 -11.66 -1.01 3.74
CA ALA A 28 -11.56 -1.84 2.54
C ALA A 28 -10.12 -2.30 2.28
N ILE A 29 -9.13 -1.41 2.41
CA ILE A 29 -7.71 -1.77 2.26
C ILE A 29 -7.30 -2.79 3.32
N THR A 30 -7.64 -2.56 4.59
CA THR A 30 -7.33 -3.54 5.65
C THR A 30 -7.93 -4.91 5.35
N GLY A 31 -9.18 -4.97 4.90
CA GLY A 31 -9.83 -6.21 4.50
C GLY A 31 -9.15 -6.89 3.32
N PHE A 32 -8.87 -6.14 2.24
CA PHE A 32 -8.19 -6.65 1.05
C PHE A 32 -6.80 -7.21 1.38
N LEU A 33 -5.96 -6.47 2.11
CA LEU A 33 -4.60 -6.91 2.45
C LEU A 33 -4.61 -8.17 3.33
N SER A 34 -5.59 -8.27 4.23
CA SER A 34 -5.77 -9.46 5.08
C SER A 34 -6.17 -10.68 4.24
N ALA A 35 -7.05 -10.50 3.25
CA ALA A 35 -7.44 -11.54 2.32
C ALA A 35 -6.30 -11.94 1.37
N TYR A 36 -5.51 -10.98 0.90
CA TYR A 36 -4.42 -11.22 -0.04
C TYR A 36 -3.35 -12.17 0.52
N PHE A 37 -3.10 -12.13 1.83
CA PHE A 37 -2.20 -13.09 2.49
C PHE A 37 -2.64 -14.55 2.28
N MET A 38 -3.95 -14.82 2.21
CA MET A 38 -4.47 -16.16 1.93
C MET A 38 -4.28 -16.57 0.47
N GLU A 39 -4.12 -15.61 -0.45
CA GLU A 39 -3.92 -15.87 -1.88
C GLU A 39 -2.44 -16.06 -2.25
N ASP A 40 -1.53 -15.29 -1.66
CA ASP A 40 -0.10 -15.34 -1.95
C ASP A 40 0.71 -15.27 -0.66
N ALA A 41 1.27 -16.40 -0.24
CA ALA A 41 2.05 -16.54 0.99
C ALA A 41 3.36 -15.71 1.00
N ARG A 42 3.77 -15.17 -0.15
CA ARG A 42 4.90 -14.24 -0.24
C ARG A 42 4.56 -12.84 0.23
N PHE A 43 3.31 -12.53 0.55
CA PHE A 43 2.88 -11.24 1.05
C PHE A 43 2.39 -11.37 2.49
N ARG A 44 2.66 -10.39 3.34
CA ARG A 44 2.09 -10.34 4.70
C ARG A 44 1.84 -8.90 5.12
N CYS A 45 0.65 -8.60 5.60
CA CYS A 45 0.40 -7.33 6.30
C CYS A 45 0.76 -7.49 7.78
N CYS A 46 1.75 -6.73 8.26
CA CYS A 46 2.28 -6.87 9.61
C CYS A 46 1.57 -5.94 10.61
N ARG A 47 1.37 -4.67 10.24
CA ARG A 47 0.70 -3.69 11.09
C ARG A 47 0.11 -2.54 10.29
N GLN A 48 -0.97 -1.97 10.83
CA GLN A 48 -1.52 -0.69 10.40
C GLN A 48 -1.03 0.42 11.34
N ILE A 49 -0.63 1.55 10.76
CA ILE A 49 -0.15 2.76 11.44
C ILE A 49 -1.01 3.92 10.95
N HIS A 50 -1.36 4.83 11.86
CA HIS A 50 -1.93 6.12 11.52
C HIS A 50 -0.93 7.20 11.93
N GLU A 51 -0.31 7.84 10.94
CA GLU A 51 0.65 8.93 11.16
C GLU A 51 -0.14 10.19 11.57
N LEU A 52 -0.09 10.55 12.86
CA LEU A 52 -0.91 11.64 13.41
C LEU A 52 -0.59 13.02 12.81
N GLU A 53 0.67 13.27 12.46
CA GLU A 53 1.12 14.56 11.92
C GLU A 53 0.63 14.80 10.49
N SER A 54 0.61 13.74 9.67
CA SER A 54 0.26 13.80 8.24
C SER A 54 -1.18 13.36 7.96
N GLY A 55 -1.83 12.67 8.91
CA GLY A 55 -3.11 12.00 8.73
C GLY A 55 -3.07 10.81 7.77
N VAL A 56 -1.87 10.31 7.44
CA VAL A 56 -1.69 9.17 6.54
C VAL A 56 -2.01 7.87 7.26
N HIS A 57 -2.80 7.02 6.62
CA HIS A 57 -2.93 5.62 7.05
C HIS A 57 -1.95 4.77 6.25
N LEU A 58 -1.20 3.94 6.96
CA LEU A 58 -0.10 3.16 6.41
C LEU A 58 -0.19 1.72 6.87
N TRP A 59 0.01 0.78 5.96
CA TRP A 59 0.15 -0.64 6.22
C TRP A 59 1.59 -1.02 5.95
N LEU A 60 2.30 -1.43 7.01
CA LEU A 60 3.61 -2.03 6.87
C LEU A 60 3.41 -3.50 6.52
N CYS A 61 3.97 -3.89 5.39
CA CYS A 61 3.89 -5.23 4.86
C CYS A 61 5.29 -5.80 4.64
N GLU A 62 5.36 -7.12 4.57
CA GLU A 62 6.53 -7.89 4.19
C GLU A 62 6.26 -8.62 2.89
N ILE A 63 7.27 -8.65 2.02
CA ILE A 63 7.26 -9.46 0.81
C ILE A 63 8.46 -10.40 0.76
N VAL A 64 8.30 -11.54 0.10
CA VAL A 64 9.38 -12.52 -0.13
C VAL A 64 9.76 -12.57 -1.60
N GLY A 65 11.05 -12.40 -1.88
CA GLY A 65 11.61 -12.45 -3.23
C GLY A 65 10.98 -11.40 -4.18
N ALA A 66 10.86 -11.73 -5.46
CA ALA A 66 10.37 -10.81 -6.49
C ALA A 66 8.82 -10.69 -6.55
N MET A 67 8.15 -10.60 -5.41
CA MET A 67 6.69 -10.44 -5.35
C MET A 67 6.25 -9.14 -6.05
N PRO A 68 5.31 -9.19 -7.01
CA PRO A 68 4.93 -8.03 -7.81
C PRO A 68 3.97 -7.09 -7.06
N VAL A 69 4.47 -6.31 -6.09
CA VAL A 69 3.67 -5.35 -5.31
C VAL A 69 2.85 -4.38 -6.17
N PRO A 70 3.38 -3.81 -7.28
CA PRO A 70 2.58 -2.93 -8.13
C PRO A 70 1.31 -3.61 -8.69
N ARG A 71 1.34 -4.93 -8.91
CA ARG A 71 0.16 -5.69 -9.36
C ARG A 71 -0.86 -5.85 -8.23
N LEU A 72 -0.41 -6.09 -7.00
CA LEU A 72 -1.29 -6.10 -5.83
C LEU A 72 -1.98 -4.75 -5.66
N VAL A 73 -1.22 -3.65 -5.72
CA VAL A 73 -1.80 -2.30 -5.55
C VAL A 73 -2.79 -1.99 -6.67
N LYS A 74 -2.51 -2.37 -7.93
CA LYS A 74 -3.49 -2.24 -9.02
C LYS A 74 -4.76 -3.04 -8.80
N ARG A 75 -4.67 -4.26 -8.24
CA ARG A 75 -5.86 -5.05 -7.88
C ARG A 75 -6.65 -4.34 -6.79
N LEU A 76 -5.98 -3.86 -5.76
CA LEU A 76 -6.59 -3.09 -4.68
C LEU A 76 -7.31 -1.85 -5.23
N GLN A 77 -6.70 -1.10 -6.16
CA GLN A 77 -7.32 0.08 -6.77
C GLN A 77 -8.61 -0.23 -7.54
N ALA A 78 -8.81 -1.45 -8.03
CA ALA A 78 -10.04 -1.84 -8.72
C ALA A 78 -11.26 -1.90 -7.78
N ASP A 79 -11.03 -2.10 -6.48
CA ASP A 79 -12.06 -2.16 -5.44
C ASP A 79 -12.25 -0.81 -4.71
N LEU A 80 -11.46 0.21 -5.07
CA LEU A 80 -11.45 1.53 -4.44
C LEU A 80 -12.00 2.62 -5.39
N PRO A 81 -12.35 3.81 -4.88
CA PRO A 81 -12.62 4.96 -5.74
C PRO A 81 -11.42 5.30 -6.63
N PRO A 82 -11.63 6.05 -7.71
CA PRO A 82 -10.54 6.53 -8.56
C PRO A 82 -9.41 7.12 -7.72
N SER A 83 -8.21 6.58 -7.89
CA SER A 83 -7.03 6.93 -7.11
C SER A 83 -5.79 6.92 -7.99
N GLN A 84 -4.83 7.75 -7.62
CA GLN A 84 -3.50 7.78 -8.23
C GLN A 84 -2.51 7.09 -7.30
N MET A 85 -1.68 6.22 -7.87
CA MET A 85 -0.61 5.53 -7.13
C MET A 85 0.72 6.26 -7.37
N HIS A 86 1.35 6.71 -6.29
CA HIS A 86 2.69 7.26 -6.28
C HIS A 86 3.66 6.27 -5.62
N LEU A 87 4.70 5.88 -6.36
CA LEU A 87 5.78 5.05 -5.82
C LEU A 87 6.89 5.95 -5.28
N ARG A 88 7.17 5.84 -3.98
CA ARG A 88 8.43 6.25 -3.39
C ARG A 88 9.34 5.01 -3.36
N PRO A 89 10.45 4.98 -4.13
CA PRO A 89 11.37 3.86 -4.08
C PRO A 89 12.01 3.74 -2.69
N ALA A 90 12.47 2.53 -2.35
CA ALA A 90 13.20 2.30 -1.10
C ALA A 90 14.46 3.18 -1.05
N SER A 91 14.79 3.68 0.13
CA SER A 91 15.98 4.47 0.40
C SER A 91 16.69 3.97 1.65
N GLU A 92 17.87 4.54 1.96
CA GLU A 92 18.57 4.20 3.20
C GLU A 92 17.67 4.48 4.41
N GLY A 93 17.38 3.44 5.19
CA GLY A 93 16.50 3.52 6.36
C GLY A 93 15.00 3.57 6.10
N ALA A 94 14.52 3.52 4.84
CA ALA A 94 13.09 3.56 4.54
C ALA A 94 12.67 2.53 3.47
N PRO A 95 11.61 1.74 3.71
CA PRO A 95 11.08 0.81 2.72
C PRO A 95 10.46 1.55 1.52
N ALA A 96 10.24 0.82 0.42
CA ALA A 96 9.46 1.35 -0.69
C ALA A 96 8.02 1.64 -0.23
N ARG A 97 7.43 2.77 -0.64
CA ARG A 97 6.08 3.19 -0.26
C ARG A 97 5.21 3.39 -1.50
N TYR A 98 4.08 2.69 -1.54
CA TYR A 98 3.03 2.82 -2.54
C TYR A 98 1.91 3.67 -1.95
N LEU A 99 1.88 4.95 -2.29
CA LEU A 99 0.92 5.92 -1.78
C LEU A 99 -0.27 6.05 -2.74
N LEU A 100 -1.47 5.73 -2.27
CA LEU A 100 -2.73 5.97 -2.97
C LEU A 100 -3.27 7.34 -2.56
N ASP A 101 -3.62 8.14 -3.56
CA ASP A 101 -4.10 9.49 -3.37
C ASP A 101 -5.28 9.80 -4.31
N LEU A 102 -5.98 10.90 -4.04
CA LEU A 102 -6.97 11.43 -4.96
C LEU A 102 -6.29 11.80 -6.30
N PRO A 103 -6.94 11.49 -7.43
CA PRO A 103 -6.42 11.90 -8.73
C PRO A 103 -6.36 13.43 -8.82
N ASP A 104 -5.33 13.94 -9.47
CA ASP A 104 -5.24 15.38 -9.73
C ASP A 104 -6.37 15.83 -10.66
N PRO A 105 -7.19 16.83 -10.28
CA PRO A 105 -8.31 17.29 -11.11
C PRO A 105 -7.87 17.99 -12.40
N SER A 106 -6.57 18.26 -12.55
CA SER A 106 -5.93 18.89 -13.71
C SER A 106 -5.34 17.89 -14.72
N ALA A 107 -5.46 16.59 -14.47
CA ALA A 107 -5.09 15.55 -15.43
C ALA A 107 -6.31 15.14 -16.26
N SER A 108 -6.72 15.98 -17.22
CA SER A 108 -7.73 15.66 -18.24
C SER A 108 -7.35 16.29 -19.57
#